data_AF-A0A1H9MYE5-F1
#
_entry.id   AF-A0A1H9MYE5-F1
#
_cell.length_a   1.000
_cell.length_b   1.000
_cell.length_c   1.000
_cell.angle_alpha   90.00
_cell.angle_beta   90.00
_cell.angle_gamma   90.00
#
_symmetry.space_group_name_H-M   'P 1'
#
loop_
_entity.id
_entity.type
_entity.pdbx_description
1 polymer ?
#
loop_
_entity_poly.entity_id
_entity_poly.type
_entity_poly.pdbx_seq_one_letter_code
_entity_poly.pdbx_strand_id
1 'polypeptide(L)'
;MTNWRAVFVGFVVATVLGIVGLALPGFGQIAAGLAGGFVAGYMAGGGLGSGFWHGLLAGSLGGIIGGLLVGVAVGVAGLALGPVGGAVSGAAGIGIFALAVAISLVMALESAVAGVVGAAVSA
;
A
#
# COMPACT_ATOMS: atom_id res chain seq x y z
N MET A 1 -12.56 -2.68 15.53
CA MET A 1 -11.13 -3.01 15.70
C MET A 1 -10.58 -3.53 14.38
N THR A 2 -9.34 -3.23 14.03
CA THR A 2 -8.75 -3.66 12.74
C THR A 2 -8.46 -5.16 12.74
N ASN A 3 -9.05 -5.89 11.79
CA ASN A 3 -8.72 -7.27 11.47
C ASN A 3 -7.49 -7.31 10.55
N TRP A 4 -6.30 -7.41 11.15
CA TRP A 4 -5.04 -7.42 10.40
C TRP A 4 -4.89 -8.60 9.43
N ARG A 5 -5.56 -9.72 9.67
CA ARG A 5 -5.58 -10.84 8.74
C ARG A 5 -6.27 -10.45 7.43
N ALA A 6 -7.38 -9.72 7.50
CA ALA A 6 -8.08 -9.22 6.32
C ALA A 6 -7.20 -8.24 5.52
N VAL A 7 -6.56 -7.30 6.23
CA VAL A 7 -5.62 -6.33 5.63
C VAL A 7 -4.47 -7.04 4.91
N PHE A 8 -3.82 -8.00 5.58
CA PHE A 8 -2.68 -8.71 5.01
C PHE A 8 -3.06 -9.56 3.80
N VAL A 9 -4.19 -10.27 3.86
CA VAL A 9 -4.66 -11.07 2.72
C VAL A 9 -5.01 -10.16 1.53
N GLY A 10 -5.70 -9.05 1.76
CA GLY A 10 -5.96 -8.07 0.71
C GLY A 10 -4.68 -7.51 0.08
N PHE A 11 -3.69 -7.18 0.90
CA PHE A 11 -2.37 -6.75 0.43
C PHE A 11 -1.67 -7.83 -0.41
N VAL A 12 -1.69 -9.10 0.02
CA VAL A 12 -1.10 -10.22 -0.74
C VAL A 12 -1.81 -10.39 -2.08
N VAL A 13 -3.14 -10.31 -2.11
CA VAL A 13 -3.92 -10.36 -3.35
C VAL A 13 -3.53 -9.22 -4.31
N ALA A 14 -3.51 -7.99 -3.81
CA ALA A 14 -3.07 -6.83 -4.60
C ALA A 14 -1.63 -6.99 -5.10
N THR A 15 -0.73 -7.55 -4.29
CA THR A 15 0.66 -7.75 -4.67
C THR A 15 0.79 -8.79 -5.78
N VAL A 16 0.15 -9.96 -5.62
CA VAL A 16 0.21 -11.05 -6.62
C VAL A 16 -0.42 -10.60 -7.93
N LEU A 17 -1.62 -10.00 -7.88
CA LEU A 17 -2.27 -9.47 -9.08
C LEU A 17 -1.53 -8.29 -9.68
N GLY A 18 -0.90 -7.45 -8.87
CA GLY A 18 -0.07 -6.34 -9.33
C GLY A 18 1.17 -6.82 -10.09
N ILE A 19 1.80 -7.91 -9.63
CA ILE A 19 2.91 -8.57 -10.33
C ILE A 19 2.44 -9.12 -11.69
N VAL A 20 1.31 -9.84 -11.72
CA VAL A 20 0.74 -10.32 -12.99
C VAL A 20 0.35 -9.13 -13.90
N GLY A 21 -0.18 -8.08 -13.30
CA GLY A 21 -0.57 -6.83 -13.93
C GLY A 21 0.57 -6.04 -14.55
N LEU A 22 1.84 -6.38 -14.27
CA LEU A 22 2.99 -5.81 -14.98
C LEU A 22 2.95 -6.11 -16.49
N ALA A 23 2.24 -7.17 -16.92
CA ALA A 23 1.99 -7.44 -18.33
C ALA A 23 1.08 -6.39 -19.01
N LEU A 24 0.29 -5.64 -18.24
CA LEU A 24 -0.64 -4.60 -18.69
C LEU A 24 -0.54 -3.36 -17.78
N PRO A 25 0.52 -2.53 -17.97
CA PRO A 25 0.80 -1.41 -17.08
C PRO A 25 -0.37 -0.43 -16.96
N GLY A 26 -0.56 0.12 -15.76
CA GLY A 26 -1.64 1.06 -15.44
C GLY A 26 -2.94 0.34 -15.10
N PHE A 27 -3.46 -0.48 -16.02
CA PHE A 27 -4.69 -1.24 -15.80
C PHE A 27 -4.50 -2.36 -14.76
N GLY A 28 -3.38 -3.09 -14.84
CA GLY A 28 -3.09 -4.19 -13.94
C GLY A 28 -3.01 -3.76 -12.47
N GLN A 29 -2.40 -2.61 -12.19
CA GLN A 29 -2.23 -2.08 -10.85
C GLN A 29 -3.56 -1.57 -10.26
N ILE A 30 -4.39 -0.90 -11.07
CA ILE A 30 -5.73 -0.47 -10.63
C ILE A 30 -6.58 -1.72 -10.32
N ALA A 31 -6.60 -2.71 -11.21
CA ALA A 31 -7.34 -3.95 -11.00
C ALA A 31 -6.87 -4.70 -9.75
N ALA A 32 -5.56 -4.73 -9.51
CA ALA A 32 -4.97 -5.35 -8.34
C ALA A 32 -5.37 -4.64 -7.03
N GLY A 33 -5.32 -3.30 -7.01
CA GLY A 33 -5.76 -2.50 -5.85
C GLY A 33 -7.24 -2.70 -5.54
N LEU A 34 -8.09 -2.65 -6.57
CA LEU A 34 -9.52 -2.94 -6.43
C LEU A 34 -9.77 -4.35 -5.88
N ALA A 35 -9.10 -5.37 -6.42
CA ALA A 35 -9.26 -6.75 -5.98
C ALA A 35 -8.78 -6.95 -4.53
N GLY A 36 -7.60 -6.44 -4.17
CA GLY A 36 -7.07 -6.54 -2.81
C GLY A 36 -7.92 -5.78 -1.79
N GLY A 37 -8.36 -4.57 -2.14
CA GLY A 37 -9.28 -3.76 -1.33
C GLY A 37 -10.61 -4.47 -1.09
N PHE A 38 -11.22 -5.03 -2.14
CA PHE A 38 -12.43 -5.84 -2.03
C PHE A 38 -12.26 -7.04 -1.10
N VAL A 39 -11.18 -7.81 -1.26
CA VAL A 39 -10.90 -8.98 -0.41
C VAL A 39 -10.72 -8.57 1.06
N ALA A 40 -9.99 -7.48 1.32
CA ALA A 40 -9.82 -6.96 2.66
C ALA A 40 -11.17 -6.54 3.29
N GLY A 41 -12.02 -5.85 2.54
CA GLY A 41 -13.34 -5.46 2.99
C GLY A 41 -14.27 -6.64 3.26
N TYR A 42 -14.29 -7.62 2.35
CA TYR A 42 -15.10 -8.83 2.46
C TYR A 42 -14.71 -9.67 3.68
N MET A 43 -13.42 -9.84 3.94
CA MET A 43 -12.93 -10.60 5.08
C MET A 43 -13.05 -9.85 6.42
N ALA A 44 -13.03 -8.51 6.39
CA ALA A 44 -13.17 -7.71 7.59
C ALA A 44 -14.60 -7.75 8.14
N GLY A 45 -15.60 -7.73 7.25
CA GLY A 45 -17.01 -7.61 7.63
C GLY A 45 -17.28 -6.37 8.48
N GLY A 46 -18.39 -6.36 9.22
CA GLY A 46 -18.67 -5.30 10.21
C GLY A 46 -19.13 -3.96 9.64
N GLY A 47 -19.60 -3.93 8.39
CA GLY A 47 -20.24 -2.77 7.75
C GLY A 47 -19.32 -1.95 6.84
N LEU A 48 -19.90 -0.95 6.16
CA LEU A 48 -19.24 -0.18 5.10
C LEU A 48 -17.99 0.58 5.59
N GLY A 49 -18.05 1.20 6.77
CA GLY A 49 -16.91 1.93 7.35
C GLY A 49 -15.74 1.01 7.71
N SER A 50 -16.04 -0.22 8.14
CA SER A 50 -15.02 -1.26 8.36
C SER A 50 -14.39 -1.65 7.02
N GLY A 51 -15.20 -1.90 5.98
CA GLY A 51 -14.70 -2.20 4.64
C GLY A 51 -13.77 -1.13 4.07
N PHE A 52 -14.16 0.14 4.16
CA PHE A 52 -13.35 1.28 3.74
C PHE A 52 -11.97 1.28 4.42
N TRP A 53 -11.97 1.15 5.75
CA TRP A 53 -10.74 1.19 6.54
C TRP A 53 -9.79 0.04 6.20
N HIS A 54 -10.29 -1.18 6.07
CA HIS A 54 -9.45 -2.34 5.75
C HIS A 54 -8.94 -2.31 4.30
N GLY A 55 -9.77 -1.84 3.36
CA GLY A 55 -9.35 -1.63 1.97
C GLY A 55 -8.25 -0.58 1.85
N LEU A 56 -8.37 0.55 2.56
CA LEU A 56 -7.36 1.61 2.61
C LEU A 56 -6.02 1.10 3.18
N LEU A 57 -6.08 0.36 4.29
CA LEU A 57 -4.88 -0.22 4.90
C LEU A 57 -4.23 -1.26 3.99
N ALA A 58 -5.02 -2.12 3.34
CA ALA A 58 -4.50 -3.14 2.43
C ALA A 58 -3.82 -2.50 1.20
N GLY A 59 -4.44 -1.47 0.61
CA GLY A 59 -3.90 -0.76 -0.55
C GLY A 59 -2.64 0.05 -0.21
N SER A 60 -2.61 0.73 0.94
CA SER A 60 -1.48 1.58 1.33
C SER A 60 -0.22 0.81 1.71
N LEU A 61 -0.35 -0.46 2.16
CA LEU A 61 0.80 -1.29 2.57
C LEU A 61 1.86 -1.42 1.47
N GLY A 62 1.48 -1.56 0.21
CA GLY A 62 2.44 -1.65 -0.90
C GLY A 62 3.28 -0.39 -1.05
N GLY A 63 2.64 0.78 -0.98
CA GLY A 63 3.34 2.07 -1.04
C GLY A 63 4.18 2.35 0.21
N ILE A 64 3.72 1.96 1.39
CA ILE A 64 4.48 2.10 2.65
C ILE A 64 5.72 1.21 2.64
N ILE A 65 5.56 -0.08 2.30
CA ILE A 65 6.68 -1.04 2.26
C ILE A 65 7.66 -0.63 1.15
N GLY A 66 7.17 -0.34 -0.05
CA GLY A 66 8.00 0.12 -1.17
C GLY A 66 8.74 1.43 -0.83
N GLY A 67 8.04 2.40 -0.25
CA GLY A 67 8.61 3.67 0.19
C GLY A 67 9.68 3.49 1.27
N LEU A 68 9.46 2.58 2.21
CA LEU A 68 10.45 2.26 3.25
C LEU A 68 11.71 1.67 2.63
N LEU A 69 11.57 0.69 1.73
CA LEU A 69 12.69 0.04 1.07
C LEU A 69 13.52 1.04 0.26
N VAL A 70 12.86 1.90 -0.53
CA VAL A 70 13.54 2.94 -1.31
C VAL A 70 14.18 3.98 -0.39
N GLY A 71 13.47 4.44 0.64
CA GLY A 71 13.98 5.42 1.59
C GLY A 71 15.23 4.92 2.33
N VAL A 72 15.24 3.66 2.76
CA VAL A 72 16.41 3.01 3.37
C VAL A 72 17.54 2.86 2.37
N ALA A 73 17.25 2.37 1.16
CA ALA A 73 18.27 2.20 0.13
C ALA A 73 18.97 3.53 -0.22
N VAL A 74 18.20 4.59 -0.42
CA VAL A 74 18.73 5.94 -0.66
C VAL A 74 19.50 6.44 0.56
N GLY A 75 18.94 6.27 1.76
CA GLY A 75 19.58 6.67 3.02
C GLY A 75 20.97 6.06 3.18
N VAL A 76 21.11 4.76 2.93
CA VAL A 76 22.37 4.02 3.05
C VAL A 76 23.34 4.32 1.90
N ALA A 77 22.85 4.54 0.68
CA ALA A 77 23.70 4.75 -0.50
C ALA A 77 24.68 5.93 -0.34
N GLY A 78 24.26 7.03 0.29
CA GLY A 78 25.12 8.20 0.47
C GLY A 78 26.23 8.03 1.51
N LEU A 79 26.23 6.97 2.32
CA LEU A 79 27.36 6.65 3.20
C LEU A 79 28.67 6.43 2.40
N ALA A 80 28.56 5.98 1.14
CA ALA A 80 29.70 5.83 0.24
C ALA A 80 30.34 7.17 -0.17
N LEU A 81 29.63 8.30 0.04
CA LEU A 81 30.08 9.65 -0.28
C LEU A 81 30.64 10.38 0.96
N GLY A 82 30.92 9.66 2.04
CA GLY A 82 31.43 10.20 3.30
C GLY A 82 30.35 10.85 4.19
N PRO A 83 30.74 11.51 5.29
CA PRO A 83 29.80 11.98 6.32
C PRO A 83 28.74 12.96 5.80
N VAL A 84 29.14 13.89 4.93
CA VAL A 84 28.22 14.88 4.33
C VAL A 84 27.25 14.19 3.38
N GLY A 85 27.74 13.27 2.54
CA GLY A 85 26.90 12.49 1.65
C GLY A 85 25.88 11.64 2.40
N GLY A 86 26.29 11.00 3.51
CA GLY A 86 25.42 10.22 4.39
C GLY A 86 24.34 11.07 5.06
N ALA A 87 24.67 12.29 5.50
CA ALA A 87 23.68 13.21 6.08
C ALA A 87 22.64 13.64 5.04
N VAL A 88 23.07 14.01 3.82
CA VAL A 88 22.18 14.43 2.73
C VAL A 88 21.28 13.27 2.27
N SER A 89 21.86 12.09 2.05
CA SER A 89 21.10 10.92 1.61
C SER A 89 20.15 10.40 2.68
N GLY A 90 20.55 10.45 3.95
CA GLY A 90 19.70 10.10 5.09
C GLY A 90 18.46 10.99 5.16
N ALA A 91 18.64 12.32 5.04
CA ALA A 91 17.53 13.26 4.98
C ALA A 91 16.62 13.01 3.75
N ALA A 92 17.21 12.74 2.59
CA ALA A 92 16.47 12.38 1.39
C ALA A 92 15.66 11.09 1.57
N GLY A 93 16.25 10.06 2.19
CA GLY A 93 15.58 8.79 2.48
C GLY A 93 14.35 8.95 3.38
N ILE A 94 14.47 9.77 4.43
CA ILE A 94 13.33 10.11 5.30
C ILE A 94 12.24 10.85 4.51
N GLY A 95 12.64 11.83 3.68
CA GLY A 95 11.71 12.58 2.84
C GLY A 95 10.97 11.69 1.83
N ILE A 96 11.68 10.76 1.19
CA ILE A 96 11.10 9.76 0.28
C ILE A 96 10.09 8.90 1.01
N PHE A 97 10.43 8.38 2.20
CA PHE A 97 9.51 7.56 2.97
C PHE A 97 8.25 8.34 3.36
N ALA A 98 8.41 9.56 3.88
CA ALA A 98 7.27 10.40 4.27
C ALA A 98 6.36 10.71 3.07
N LEU A 99 6.94 11.07 1.92
CA LEU A 99 6.20 11.31 0.69
C LEU A 99 5.51 10.04 0.19
N ALA A 100 6.18 8.90 0.22
CA ALA A 100 5.62 7.62 -0.19
C ALA A 100 4.43 7.22 0.70
N VAL A 101 4.51 7.43 2.02
CA VAL A 101 3.38 7.22 2.94
C VAL A 101 2.21 8.12 2.54
N ALA A 102 2.44 9.42 2.34
CA ALA A 102 1.37 10.36 1.97
C ALA A 102 0.71 9.98 0.63
N ILE A 103 1.52 9.69 -0.39
CA ILE A 103 1.04 9.27 -1.71
C ILE A 103 0.30 7.93 -1.60
N SER A 104 0.82 6.97 -0.82
CA SER A 104 0.19 5.65 -0.68
C SER A 104 -1.22 5.70 -0.11
N LEU A 105 -1.49 6.64 0.79
CA LEU A 105 -2.82 6.83 1.36
C LEU A 105 -3.81 7.38 0.32
N VAL A 106 -3.35 8.33 -0.51
CA VAL A 106 -4.16 8.89 -1.60
C VAL A 106 -4.40 7.86 -2.70
N MET A 107 -3.35 7.13 -3.08
CA MET A 107 -3.38 6.09 -4.11
C MET A 107 -3.98 4.77 -3.63
N ALA A 108 -4.46 4.69 -2.39
CA ALA A 108 -5.19 3.53 -1.87
C ALA A 108 -6.69 3.82 -1.74
N LEU A 109 -7.17 4.97 -2.23
CA LEU A 109 -8.58 5.35 -2.15
C LEU A 109 -9.46 4.43 -3.00
N GLU A 110 -8.99 3.99 -4.17
CA GLU A 110 -9.71 3.00 -4.98
C GLU A 110 -9.82 1.65 -4.25
N SER A 111 -8.76 1.22 -3.56
CA SER A 111 -8.77 0.04 -2.69
C SER A 111 -9.75 0.20 -1.52
N ALA A 112 -9.86 1.40 -0.94
CA ALA A 112 -10.82 1.71 0.11
C ALA A 112 -12.27 1.62 -0.39
N VAL A 113 -12.56 2.18 -1.57
CA VAL A 113 -13.88 2.08 -2.21
C VAL A 113 -14.22 0.63 -2.53
N ALA A 114 -13.28 -0.15 -3.06
CA ALA A 114 -13.49 -1.57 -3.29
C ALA A 114 -13.75 -2.34 -1.97
N GLY A 115 -13.08 -1.95 -0.89
CA GLY A 115 -13.32 -2.50 0.45
C GLY A 115 -14.73 -2.23 0.97
N VAL A 116 -15.33 -1.07 0.67
CA VAL A 116 -16.75 -0.80 0.96
C VAL A 116 -17.65 -1.80 0.25
N VAL A 117 -17.38 -2.06 -1.04
CA VAL A 117 -18.14 -3.03 -1.83
C VAL A 117 -17.98 -4.44 -1.27
N GLY A 118 -16.75 -4.84 -0.94
CA GLY A 118 -16.46 -6.14 -0.33
C GLY A 118 -17.21 -6.33 0.99
N ALA A 119 -17.22 -5.32 1.85
CA ALA A 119 -17.96 -5.38 3.10
C ALA A 119 -19.48 -5.45 2.87
N ALA A 120 -20.01 -4.72 1.89
CA ALA A 120 -21.45 -4.72 1.58
C ALA A 120 -21.99 -6.10 1.19
N VAL A 121 -21.18 -6.92 0.51
CA VAL A 121 -21.56 -8.29 0.08
C VAL A 121 -21.12 -9.38 1.05
N SER A 122 -20.48 -9.00 2.17
CA SER A 122 -20.11 -9.92 3.27
C SER A 122 -21.21 -10.05 4.33
N ALA A 123 -22.30 -9.29 4.19
CA ALA A 123 -23.44 -9.22 5.10
C ALA A 123 -24.41 -10.39 4.93
#